data_AF-A0A9P3LWX6-F1
#
_entry.id   AF-A0A9P3LWX6-F1
#
_cell.length_a   1.000
_cell.length_b   1.000
_cell.length_c   1.000
_cell.angle_alpha   90.00
_cell.angle_beta   90.00
_cell.angle_gamma   90.00
#
_symmetry.space_group_name_H-M   'P 1'
#
loop_
_entity.id
_entity.type
_entity.pdbx_description
1 polymer ?
#
loop_
_entity_poly.entity_id
_entity_poly.type
_entity_poly.pdbx_seq_one_letter_code
_entity_poly.pdbx_strand_id
1 'polypeptide(L)'
;MTLRDNLIAAGSVATLALLLASFVGVDFSHPPPQHISPVTGFPTWHQDYVHETREVTFSFTLLALLFSTGAAFAAHRSVRNPSRSLTGFVTLQTGIENASTQINQFILIYIDATWIAIIAYMFLDVGKIWAVVGALHNLLEVALLILLQSGGRVNSMSFGLYMFLYVCVTILLSVYLQWPLDAVFFRWQGLCSDFGLIVVFVRTYFSTKKQLSAFGSPDRHDLQLAKAQQAADMLEQQQLQQQLHPVASSSLQSATMTPPASAAASPADGRHHPLHHLHPNWKKFVARAPSPAGNGSDDSDAENASAGLPSSFRHHQERRQQHTNSTLTPESAHSSRLGGGETVIEVVNPSTHAKVSVVALNNDSQIWGVQWKNPEQLLLLVAAAIFHVIGNCVTTIWITNLYAMAVFQISYGVSFPLYAYYLYVDNHALRQTKVYLPDFKSKVKNLTGFSLALIGATATVRAGLYVATQTASQGLL
;
A
#
# COMPACT_ATOMS: atom_id res chain seq x y z
N MET A 1 -2.27 19.94 -16.14
CA MET A 1 -3.13 18.72 -16.19
C MET A 1 -3.35 18.39 -17.65
N THR A 2 -3.31 17.11 -18.03
CA THR A 2 -3.61 16.72 -19.42
C THR A 2 -5.11 16.84 -19.69
N LEU A 3 -5.52 16.92 -20.96
CA LEU A 3 -6.95 16.92 -21.33
C LEU A 3 -7.69 15.71 -20.74
N ARG A 4 -7.06 14.53 -20.76
CA ARG A 4 -7.60 13.31 -20.15
C ARG A 4 -7.89 13.50 -18.66
N ASP A 5 -6.99 14.15 -17.94
CA ASP A 5 -7.11 14.39 -16.50
C ASP A 5 -8.28 15.33 -16.19
N ASN A 6 -8.46 16.37 -17.01
CA ASN A 6 -9.57 17.30 -16.91
C ASN A 6 -10.91 16.60 -17.22
N LEU A 7 -10.96 15.74 -18.23
CA LEU A 7 -12.17 14.98 -18.58
C LEU A 7 -12.56 13.99 -17.49
N ILE A 8 -11.60 13.29 -16.88
CA ILE A 8 -11.86 12.40 -15.74
C ILE A 8 -12.38 13.20 -14.55
N ALA A 9 -11.74 14.32 -14.21
CA ALA A 9 -12.18 15.16 -13.11
C ALA A 9 -13.60 15.72 -13.35
N ALA A 10 -13.87 16.24 -14.56
CA ALA A 10 -15.20 16.72 -14.94
C ALA A 10 -16.25 15.60 -14.91
N GLY A 11 -15.92 14.41 -15.39
CA GLY A 11 -16.79 13.23 -15.31
C GLY A 11 -17.08 12.82 -13.88
N SER A 12 -16.09 12.80 -12.99
CA SER A 12 -16.27 12.54 -11.55
C SER A 12 -17.17 13.58 -10.90
N VAL A 13 -16.96 14.88 -11.19
CA VAL A 13 -17.78 15.97 -10.64
C VAL A 13 -19.21 15.90 -11.16
N ALA A 14 -19.40 15.65 -12.46
CA ALA A 14 -20.73 15.48 -13.03
C ALA A 14 -21.46 14.27 -12.44
N THR A 15 -20.75 13.14 -12.24
CA THR A 15 -21.33 11.96 -11.60
C THR A 15 -21.68 12.23 -10.14
N LEU A 16 -20.82 12.94 -9.40
CA LEU A 16 -21.12 13.36 -8.03
C LEU A 16 -22.33 14.31 -7.99
N ALA A 17 -22.42 15.27 -8.90
CA ALA A 17 -23.54 16.20 -8.98
C ALA A 17 -24.85 15.47 -9.31
N LEU A 18 -24.84 14.54 -10.28
CA LEU A 18 -25.98 13.68 -10.59
C LEU A 18 -26.36 12.80 -9.40
N LEU A 19 -25.36 12.30 -8.67
CA LEU A 19 -25.56 11.51 -7.46
C LEU A 19 -26.04 12.32 -6.26
N LEU A 20 -25.78 13.62 -6.19
CA LEU A 20 -26.36 14.50 -5.17
C LEU A 20 -27.77 14.93 -5.57
N ALA A 21 -27.98 15.26 -6.84
CA ALA A 21 -29.30 15.52 -7.42
C ALA A 21 -30.24 14.31 -7.27
N SER A 22 -29.68 13.10 -7.14
CA SER A 22 -30.38 11.90 -6.69
C SER A 22 -31.34 12.07 -5.52
N PHE A 23 -30.91 12.85 -4.53
CA PHE A 23 -31.58 12.94 -3.25
C PHE A 23 -32.77 13.90 -3.31
N VAL A 24 -32.94 14.59 -4.45
CA VAL A 24 -34.15 15.35 -4.76
C VAL A 24 -35.33 14.37 -4.78
N GLY A 25 -36.23 14.49 -3.79
CA GLY A 25 -37.40 13.64 -3.63
C GLY A 25 -37.30 12.59 -2.52
N VAL A 26 -36.17 12.45 -1.83
CA VAL A 26 -36.12 11.68 -0.58
C VAL A 26 -36.75 12.52 0.52
N ASP A 27 -37.88 12.07 1.06
CA ASP A 27 -38.56 12.75 2.15
C ASP A 27 -37.88 12.42 3.49
N PHE A 28 -37.02 13.33 3.94
CA PHE A 28 -36.42 13.27 5.28
C PHE A 28 -37.31 13.85 6.38
N SER A 29 -38.45 14.47 6.04
CA SER A 29 -39.35 15.08 7.02
C SER A 29 -40.17 14.04 7.78
N HIS A 30 -40.33 12.84 7.22
CA HIS A 30 -40.97 11.70 7.87
C HIS A 30 -40.01 10.51 7.95
N PRO A 31 -38.97 10.60 8.80
CA PRO A 31 -38.01 9.52 8.89
C PRO A 31 -38.67 8.27 9.48
N PRO A 32 -38.16 7.08 9.13
CA PRO A 32 -38.62 5.85 9.74
C PRO A 32 -38.50 5.89 11.27
N PRO A 33 -39.36 5.20 12.03
CA PRO A 33 -39.24 5.14 13.48
C PRO A 33 -37.90 4.51 13.90
N GLN A 34 -37.33 4.97 15.02
CA GLN A 34 -36.15 4.34 15.62
C GLN A 34 -36.58 3.26 16.60
N HIS A 35 -35.90 2.11 16.58
CA HIS A 35 -35.99 1.15 17.67
C HIS A 35 -35.20 1.65 18.89
N ILE A 36 -35.59 1.23 20.09
CA ILE A 36 -34.89 1.54 21.34
C ILE A 36 -34.14 0.29 21.77
N SER A 37 -32.81 0.39 21.92
CA SER A 37 -32.00 -0.72 22.41
C SER A 37 -32.51 -1.14 23.79
N PRO A 38 -32.96 -2.38 23.98
CA PRO A 38 -33.54 -2.81 25.25
C PRO A 38 -32.47 -3.05 26.33
N VAL A 39 -31.18 -3.08 25.95
CA VAL A 39 -30.07 -3.19 26.90
C VAL A 39 -29.69 -1.82 27.43
N THR A 40 -29.61 -0.81 26.56
CA THR A 40 -29.07 0.51 26.93
C THR A 40 -30.15 1.58 27.10
N GLY A 41 -31.34 1.38 26.55
CA GLY A 41 -32.42 2.36 26.51
C GLY A 41 -32.23 3.49 25.48
N PHE A 42 -31.17 3.44 24.66
CA PHE A 42 -30.89 4.48 23.67
C PHE A 42 -31.47 4.17 22.29
N PRO A 43 -31.81 5.20 21.48
CA PRO A 43 -32.24 5.02 20.10
C PRO A 43 -31.18 4.35 19.22
N THR A 44 -31.62 3.43 18.35
CA THR A 44 -30.79 2.70 17.39
C THR A 44 -31.00 3.22 15.96
N TRP A 45 -30.14 2.78 15.04
CA TRP A 45 -30.15 3.15 13.63
C TRP A 45 -30.84 2.12 12.73
N HIS A 46 -31.68 1.26 13.30
CA HIS A 46 -32.53 0.35 12.56
C HIS A 46 -33.92 0.28 13.21
N GLN A 47 -34.87 -0.28 12.47
CA GLN A 47 -36.21 -0.59 12.95
C GLN A 47 -36.26 -2.01 13.52
N ASP A 48 -37.42 -2.37 14.06
CA ASP A 48 -37.78 -3.76 14.26
C ASP A 48 -37.90 -4.50 12.92
N TYR A 49 -37.40 -5.73 12.87
CA TYR A 49 -37.56 -6.60 11.72
C TYR A 49 -38.96 -7.21 11.78
N VAL A 50 -39.78 -6.91 10.77
CA VAL A 50 -41.17 -7.40 10.70
C VAL A 50 -41.18 -8.93 10.71
N HIS A 51 -42.02 -9.51 11.56
CA HIS A 51 -42.27 -10.96 11.68
C HIS A 51 -41.15 -11.82 12.26
N GLU A 52 -40.12 -11.23 12.89
CA GLU A 52 -38.94 -12.01 13.31
C GLU A 52 -38.60 -11.79 14.79
N THR A 53 -38.16 -12.86 15.46
CA THR A 53 -37.76 -12.78 16.86
C THR A 53 -36.33 -12.26 16.99
N ARG A 54 -36.08 -11.52 18.06
CA ARG A 54 -34.75 -11.00 18.41
C ARG A 54 -33.68 -12.10 18.48
N GLU A 55 -34.10 -13.32 18.81
CA GLU A 55 -33.26 -14.52 18.86
C GLU A 55 -32.61 -14.81 17.51
N VAL A 56 -33.30 -14.56 16.40
CA VAL A 56 -32.77 -14.81 15.05
C VAL A 56 -31.65 -13.81 14.72
N THR A 57 -31.85 -12.51 14.98
CA THR A 57 -30.81 -11.48 14.81
C THR A 57 -29.60 -11.76 15.70
N PHE A 58 -29.82 -12.16 16.96
CA PHE A 58 -28.75 -12.59 17.84
C PHE A 58 -28.03 -13.84 17.33
N SER A 59 -28.74 -14.79 16.73
CA SER A 59 -28.12 -16.01 16.19
C SER A 59 -27.15 -15.67 15.05
N PHE A 60 -27.55 -14.79 14.13
CA PHE A 60 -26.65 -14.36 13.06
C PHE A 60 -25.46 -13.56 13.60
N THR A 61 -25.68 -12.72 14.60
CA THR A 61 -24.61 -11.94 15.24
C THR A 61 -23.62 -12.84 15.98
N LEU A 62 -24.13 -13.84 16.70
CA LEU A 62 -23.31 -14.84 17.37
C LEU A 62 -22.49 -15.65 16.37
N LEU A 63 -23.08 -16.01 15.22
CA LEU A 63 -22.36 -16.67 14.14
C LEU A 63 -21.17 -15.82 13.64
N ALA A 64 -21.40 -14.53 13.37
CA ALA A 64 -20.33 -13.60 12.98
C ALA A 64 -19.27 -13.45 14.09
N LEU A 65 -19.68 -13.44 15.36
CA LEU A 65 -18.76 -13.41 16.50
C LEU A 65 -17.87 -14.66 16.55
N LEU A 66 -18.44 -15.85 16.32
CA LEU A 66 -17.67 -17.10 16.31
C LEU A 66 -16.63 -17.10 15.17
N PHE A 67 -17.03 -16.71 13.96
CA PHE A 67 -16.11 -16.60 12.83
C PHE A 67 -15.01 -15.57 13.05
N SER A 68 -15.36 -14.38 13.53
CA SER A 68 -14.38 -13.32 13.82
C SER A 68 -13.44 -13.68 14.97
N THR A 69 -13.91 -14.41 15.99
CA THR A 69 -13.06 -14.96 17.06
C THR A 69 -12.04 -15.94 16.49
N GLY A 70 -12.48 -16.86 15.62
CA GLY A 70 -11.58 -17.79 14.93
C GLY A 70 -10.57 -17.07 14.02
N ALA A 71 -11.01 -16.05 13.29
CA ALA A 71 -10.16 -15.21 12.44
C ALA A 71 -9.11 -14.45 13.26
N ALA A 72 -9.50 -13.79 14.35
CA ALA A 72 -8.60 -13.07 15.24
C ALA A 72 -7.55 -14.02 15.84
N PHE A 73 -7.98 -15.19 16.36
CA PHE A 73 -7.07 -16.20 16.88
C PHE A 73 -6.06 -16.67 15.82
N ALA A 74 -6.53 -17.00 14.61
CA ALA A 74 -5.68 -17.43 13.51
C ALA A 74 -4.70 -16.34 13.06
N ALA A 75 -5.15 -15.08 13.01
CA ALA A 75 -4.34 -13.92 12.65
C ALA A 75 -3.23 -13.67 13.68
N HIS A 76 -3.55 -13.66 14.98
CA HIS A 76 -2.58 -13.53 16.08
C HIS A 76 -1.52 -14.64 16.02
N ARG A 77 -1.96 -15.89 15.83
CA ARG A 77 -1.04 -17.03 15.66
C ARG A 77 -0.13 -16.85 14.44
N SER A 78 -0.68 -16.33 13.35
CA SER A 78 0.06 -16.12 12.09
C SER A 78 1.14 -15.05 12.21
N VAL A 79 0.89 -13.99 12.98
CA VAL A 79 1.85 -12.88 13.15
C VAL A 79 2.90 -13.14 14.24
N ARG A 80 2.62 -14.01 15.22
CA ARG A 80 3.53 -14.26 16.35
C ARG A 80 4.82 -14.99 15.97
N ASN A 81 4.77 -15.88 14.98
CA ASN A 81 5.90 -16.71 14.55
C ASN A 81 6.12 -16.57 13.04
N PRO A 82 6.49 -15.38 12.53
CA PRO A 82 6.71 -15.21 11.11
C PRO A 82 7.91 -16.06 10.67
N SER A 83 7.80 -16.66 9.49
CA SER A 83 8.96 -17.23 8.81
C SER A 83 9.97 -16.11 8.54
N ARG A 84 11.26 -16.46 8.37
CA ARG A 84 12.31 -15.47 8.08
C ARG A 84 12.10 -14.72 6.75
N SER A 85 11.17 -15.17 5.90
CA SER A 85 10.93 -14.64 4.57
C SER A 85 9.61 -13.86 4.50
N LEU A 86 9.60 -12.65 5.07
CA LEU A 86 8.48 -11.72 4.91
C LEU A 86 8.42 -11.16 3.49
N THR A 87 7.21 -10.87 3.05
CA THR A 87 6.94 -10.20 1.76
C THR A 87 7.52 -8.79 1.75
N GLY A 88 8.20 -8.43 0.66
CA GLY A 88 8.72 -7.10 0.42
C GLY A 88 7.71 -6.25 -0.37
N PHE A 89 7.23 -5.16 0.21
CA PHE A 89 6.44 -4.14 -0.47
C PHE A 89 7.37 -3.15 -1.14
N VAL A 90 7.43 -3.21 -2.48
CA VAL A 90 8.29 -2.36 -3.31
C VAL A 90 7.49 -1.17 -3.81
N THR A 91 7.95 0.03 -3.45
CA THR A 91 7.38 1.27 -3.98
C THR A 91 7.98 1.52 -5.37
N LEU A 92 7.16 1.50 -6.42
CA LEU A 92 7.65 1.65 -7.80
C LEU A 92 8.42 2.95 -8.08
N GLN A 93 8.10 4.02 -7.34
CA GLN A 93 8.75 5.31 -7.50
C GLN A 93 10.20 5.30 -6.99
N THR A 94 10.43 4.71 -5.83
CA THR A 94 11.71 4.82 -5.12
C THR A 94 12.55 3.55 -5.26
N GLY A 95 11.92 2.44 -5.66
CA GLY A 95 12.51 1.10 -5.59
C GLY A 95 12.74 0.62 -4.15
N ILE A 96 12.34 1.41 -3.14
CA ILE A 96 12.52 1.06 -1.73
C ILE A 96 11.57 -0.09 -1.41
N GLU A 97 12.16 -1.14 -0.86
CA GLU A 97 11.47 -2.33 -0.37
C GLU A 97 11.26 -2.19 1.15
N ASN A 98 10.01 -2.22 1.58
CA ASN A 98 9.62 -2.26 2.99
C ASN A 98 9.07 -3.65 3.32
N ALA A 99 9.43 -4.22 4.48
CA ALA A 99 8.85 -5.48 4.91
C ALA A 99 7.33 -5.35 5.14
N SER A 100 6.57 -6.43 4.87
CA SER A 100 5.12 -6.51 5.07
C SER A 100 4.68 -6.41 6.53
N THR A 101 5.61 -6.41 7.50
CA THR A 101 5.34 -6.40 8.94
C THR A 101 4.33 -5.35 9.36
N GLN A 102 4.49 -4.09 8.91
CA GLN A 102 3.58 -3.01 9.30
C GLN A 102 2.18 -3.23 8.73
N ILE A 103 2.06 -3.57 7.44
CA ILE A 103 0.76 -3.85 6.81
C ILE A 103 0.08 -5.03 7.50
N ASN A 104 0.82 -6.11 7.79
CA ASN A 104 0.29 -7.28 8.48
C ASN A 104 -0.19 -6.96 9.89
N GLN A 105 0.53 -6.10 10.62
CA GLN A 105 0.11 -5.60 11.93
C GLN A 105 -1.17 -4.76 11.83
N PHE A 106 -1.31 -3.88 10.84
CA PHE A 106 -2.54 -3.11 10.66
C PHE A 106 -3.73 -3.99 10.28
N ILE A 107 -3.55 -5.01 9.43
CA ILE A 107 -4.62 -5.98 9.11
C ILE A 107 -5.00 -6.77 10.36
N LEU A 108 -4.05 -7.17 11.21
CA LEU A 108 -4.34 -7.83 12.49
C LEU A 108 -5.19 -6.93 13.39
N ILE A 109 -4.76 -5.68 13.60
CA ILE A 109 -5.49 -4.71 14.43
C ILE A 109 -6.89 -4.44 13.84
N TYR A 110 -7.02 -4.43 12.52
CA TYR A 110 -8.30 -4.31 11.83
C TYR A 110 -9.25 -5.49 12.10
N ILE A 111 -8.73 -6.72 12.08
CA ILE A 111 -9.51 -7.91 12.49
C ILE A 111 -9.96 -7.78 13.95
N ASP A 112 -9.07 -7.37 14.87
CA ASP A 112 -9.38 -7.21 16.29
C ASP A 112 -10.43 -6.10 16.53
N ALA A 113 -10.30 -4.95 15.87
CA ALA A 113 -11.26 -3.85 15.99
C ALA A 113 -12.65 -4.26 15.48
N THR A 114 -12.72 -5.07 14.43
CA THR A 114 -14.00 -5.60 13.93
C THR A 114 -14.61 -6.58 14.92
N TRP A 115 -13.79 -7.47 15.49
CA TRP A 115 -14.24 -8.38 16.54
C TRP A 115 -14.80 -7.60 17.76
N ILE A 116 -14.12 -6.53 18.19
CA ILE A 116 -14.61 -5.63 19.24
C ILE A 116 -15.93 -4.95 18.82
N ALA A 117 -16.05 -4.50 17.57
CA ALA A 117 -17.26 -3.87 17.05
C ALA A 117 -18.48 -4.83 17.04
N ILE A 118 -18.25 -6.13 16.75
CA ILE A 118 -19.31 -7.16 16.81
C ILE A 118 -19.75 -7.39 18.26
N ILE A 119 -18.82 -7.47 19.21
CA ILE A 119 -19.14 -7.57 20.64
C ILE A 119 -19.94 -6.34 21.08
N ALA A 120 -19.46 -5.14 20.73
CA ALA A 120 -20.14 -3.89 21.05
C ALA A 120 -21.54 -3.86 20.45
N TYR A 121 -21.74 -4.39 19.24
CA TYR A 121 -23.06 -4.47 18.61
C TYR A 121 -24.04 -5.32 19.43
N MET A 122 -23.61 -6.45 19.99
CA MET A 122 -24.46 -7.31 20.83
C MET A 122 -24.99 -6.61 22.08
N PHE A 123 -24.22 -5.68 22.65
CA PHE A 123 -24.58 -4.99 23.91
C PHE A 123 -25.21 -3.62 23.69
N LEU A 124 -24.71 -2.86 22.71
CA LEU A 124 -25.07 -1.47 22.51
C LEU A 124 -26.16 -1.29 21.45
N ASP A 125 -26.30 -2.28 20.57
CA ASP A 125 -27.00 -2.18 19.29
C ASP A 125 -26.40 -1.12 18.35
N VAL A 126 -26.75 -1.12 17.06
CA VAL A 126 -26.19 -0.10 16.15
C VAL A 126 -26.86 1.25 16.45
N GLY A 127 -26.11 2.23 16.94
CA GLY A 127 -26.61 3.57 17.24
C GLY A 127 -25.47 4.52 17.60
N LYS A 128 -25.78 5.69 18.15
CA LYS A 128 -24.79 6.74 18.47
C LYS A 128 -23.69 6.28 19.43
N ILE A 129 -24.01 5.43 20.41
CA ILE A 129 -23.02 4.91 21.36
C ILE A 129 -22.10 3.91 20.67
N TRP A 130 -22.66 2.97 19.90
CA TRP A 130 -21.88 2.01 19.12
C TRP A 130 -21.01 2.67 18.07
N ALA A 131 -21.43 3.81 17.51
CA ALA A 131 -20.68 4.58 16.53
C ALA A 131 -19.25 4.93 16.98
N VAL A 132 -19.00 5.05 18.28
CA VAL A 132 -17.64 5.27 18.82
C VAL A 132 -16.73 4.08 18.49
N VAL A 133 -17.23 2.85 18.69
CA VAL A 133 -16.50 1.62 18.37
C VAL A 133 -16.45 1.38 16.87
N GLY A 134 -17.57 1.60 16.18
CA GLY A 134 -17.61 1.48 14.71
C GLY A 134 -16.67 2.48 14.01
N ALA A 135 -16.49 3.69 14.55
CA ALA A 135 -15.54 4.67 14.00
C ALA A 135 -14.09 4.21 14.14
N LEU A 136 -13.74 3.45 15.18
CA LEU A 136 -12.41 2.85 15.32
C LEU A 136 -12.15 1.78 14.25
N HIS A 137 -13.16 0.97 13.92
CA HIS A 137 -13.10 0.02 12.81
C HIS A 137 -12.87 0.74 11.48
N ASN A 138 -13.70 1.73 11.14
CA ASN A 138 -13.56 2.49 9.90
C ASN A 138 -12.23 3.28 9.84
N LEU A 139 -11.76 3.78 10.99
CA LEU A 139 -10.45 4.43 11.08
C LEU A 139 -9.32 3.52 10.59
N LEU A 140 -9.38 2.21 10.89
CA LEU A 140 -8.34 1.27 10.49
C LEU A 140 -8.37 0.96 9.00
N GLU A 141 -9.53 1.03 8.35
CA GLU A 141 -9.61 0.97 6.89
C GLU A 141 -8.95 2.20 6.26
N VAL A 142 -9.26 3.40 6.78
CA VAL A 142 -8.62 4.64 6.33
C VAL A 142 -7.11 4.60 6.58
N ALA A 143 -6.68 4.07 7.73
CA ALA A 143 -5.28 3.85 8.06
C ALA A 143 -4.59 2.92 7.05
N LEU A 144 -5.21 1.79 6.72
CA LEU A 144 -4.72 0.84 5.71
C LEU A 144 -4.62 1.49 4.33
N LEU A 145 -5.63 2.29 3.93
CA LEU A 145 -5.60 3.05 2.68
C LEU A 145 -4.40 3.99 2.62
N ILE A 146 -4.19 4.80 3.66
CA ILE A 146 -3.08 5.76 3.69
C ILE A 146 -1.73 5.03 3.77
N LEU A 147 -1.63 3.93 4.53
CA LEU A 147 -0.42 3.12 4.64
C LEU A 147 0.00 2.56 3.27
N LEU A 148 -0.95 1.96 2.53
CA LEU A 148 -0.70 1.43 1.19
C LEU A 148 -0.35 2.54 0.18
N GLN A 149 -1.02 3.69 0.28
CA GLN A 149 -0.70 4.87 -0.53
C GLN A 149 0.69 5.45 -0.24
N SER A 150 1.17 5.30 0.99
CA SER A 150 2.46 5.81 1.47
C SER A 150 3.63 4.85 1.23
N GLY A 151 3.46 3.81 0.40
CA GLY A 151 4.53 2.85 0.14
C GLY A 151 4.67 1.75 1.20
N GLY A 152 3.62 1.54 2.00
CA GLY A 152 3.60 0.52 3.06
C GLY A 152 4.31 0.92 4.35
N ARG A 153 4.68 2.19 4.49
CA ARG A 153 5.33 2.72 5.70
C ARG A 153 4.81 4.10 6.06
N VAL A 154 4.51 4.30 7.33
CA VAL A 154 4.13 5.60 7.87
C VAL A 154 5.32 6.16 8.65
N ASN A 155 5.91 7.25 8.15
CA ASN A 155 7.00 7.96 8.85
C ASN A 155 6.63 9.41 9.20
N SER A 156 5.41 9.86 8.90
CA SER A 156 5.04 11.26 9.08
C SER A 156 4.09 11.44 10.26
N MET A 157 4.34 12.47 11.08
CA MET A 157 3.40 12.95 12.10
C MET A 157 2.05 13.33 11.49
N SER A 158 2.03 13.74 10.22
CA SER A 158 0.82 14.06 9.48
C SER A 158 -0.16 12.89 9.41
N PHE A 159 0.32 11.63 9.40
CA PHE A 159 -0.56 10.46 9.44
C PHE A 159 -1.43 10.44 10.70
N GLY A 160 -0.81 10.61 11.88
CA GLY A 160 -1.52 10.64 13.15
C GLY A 160 -2.53 11.80 13.21
N LEU A 161 -2.17 12.97 12.65
CA LEU A 161 -3.07 14.10 12.55
C LEU A 161 -4.29 13.79 11.66
N TYR A 162 -4.11 13.15 10.50
CA TYR A 162 -5.23 12.75 9.64
C TYR A 162 -6.15 11.73 10.33
N MET A 163 -5.58 10.74 11.02
CA MET A 163 -6.34 9.76 11.80
C MET A 163 -7.17 10.43 12.89
N PHE A 164 -6.55 11.31 13.68
CA PHE A 164 -7.23 12.06 14.74
C PHE A 164 -8.37 12.91 14.19
N LEU A 165 -8.10 13.68 13.13
CA LEU A 165 -9.08 14.58 12.53
C LEU A 165 -10.27 13.80 11.93
N TYR A 166 -10.01 12.65 11.31
CA TYR A 166 -11.05 11.74 10.84
C TYR A 166 -11.96 11.26 11.98
N VAL A 167 -11.40 10.79 13.10
CA VAL A 167 -12.21 10.36 14.26
C VAL A 167 -13.03 11.52 14.80
N CYS A 168 -12.40 12.68 15.02
CA CYS A 168 -13.09 13.86 15.54
C CYS A 168 -14.27 14.27 14.67
N VAL A 169 -14.07 14.38 13.35
CA VAL A 169 -15.15 14.74 12.41
C VAL A 169 -16.24 13.67 12.39
N THR A 170 -15.88 12.39 12.34
CA THR A 170 -16.84 11.28 12.26
C THR A 170 -17.73 11.23 13.51
N ILE A 171 -17.13 11.31 14.70
CA ILE A 171 -17.87 11.31 15.96
C ILE A 171 -18.68 12.59 16.13
N LEU A 172 -18.10 13.76 15.86
CA LEU A 172 -18.79 15.05 15.99
C LEU A 172 -20.05 15.08 15.10
N LEU A 173 -19.93 14.70 13.83
CA LEU A 173 -21.06 14.68 12.90
C LEU A 173 -22.09 13.60 13.29
N SER A 174 -21.67 12.41 13.72
CA SER A 174 -22.61 11.36 14.17
C SER A 174 -23.39 11.76 15.42
N VAL A 175 -22.78 12.56 16.31
CA VAL A 175 -23.47 13.09 17.50
C VAL A 175 -24.40 14.25 17.13
N TYR A 176 -23.91 15.19 16.32
CA TYR A 176 -24.61 16.44 15.98
C TYR A 176 -25.78 16.23 15.02
N LEU A 177 -25.64 15.34 14.04
CA LEU A 177 -26.72 15.05 13.11
C LEU A 177 -27.88 14.34 13.82
N GLN A 178 -29.09 14.68 13.39
CA GLN A 178 -30.31 14.04 13.87
C GLN A 178 -30.64 12.83 13.00
N TRP A 179 -31.38 11.88 13.56
CA TRP A 179 -31.91 10.76 12.80
C TRP A 179 -32.76 11.27 11.62
N PRO A 180 -32.59 10.73 10.40
CA PRO A 180 -31.76 9.58 10.00
C PRO A 180 -30.39 9.98 9.44
N LEU A 181 -30.05 11.27 9.46
CA LEU A 181 -28.84 11.82 8.82
C LEU A 181 -27.55 11.35 9.50
N ASP A 182 -27.59 11.10 10.81
CA ASP A 182 -26.46 10.53 11.55
C ASP A 182 -26.09 9.13 11.05
N ALA A 183 -27.09 8.25 10.93
CA ALA A 183 -26.90 6.89 10.43
C ALA A 183 -26.48 6.88 8.96
N VAL A 184 -27.10 7.74 8.14
CA VAL A 184 -26.75 7.93 6.72
C VAL A 184 -25.29 8.36 6.58
N PHE A 185 -24.89 9.39 7.33
CA PHE A 185 -23.51 9.88 7.32
C PHE A 185 -22.54 8.79 7.76
N PHE A 186 -22.84 8.09 8.87
CA PHE A 186 -21.98 7.05 9.40
C PHE A 186 -21.78 5.89 8.42
N ARG A 187 -22.86 5.43 7.77
CA ARG A 187 -22.78 4.38 6.73
C ARG A 187 -22.05 4.87 5.48
N TRP A 188 -22.32 6.11 5.06
CA TRP A 188 -21.69 6.68 3.87
C TRP A 188 -20.16 6.73 4.00
N GLN A 189 -19.64 7.22 5.14
CA GLN A 189 -18.20 7.33 5.31
C GLN A 189 -17.52 5.94 5.38
N GLY A 190 -18.15 4.94 6.02
CA GLY A 190 -17.63 3.57 6.08
C GLY A 190 -17.64 2.90 4.71
N LEU A 191 -18.73 3.03 3.95
CA LEU A 191 -18.80 2.53 2.58
C LEU A 191 -17.73 3.19 1.68
N CYS A 192 -17.41 4.47 1.88
CA CYS A 192 -16.34 5.13 1.14
C CYS A 192 -14.98 4.46 1.40
N SER A 193 -14.65 4.15 2.65
CA SER A 193 -13.39 3.44 2.97
C SER A 193 -13.40 2.00 2.46
N ASP A 194 -14.52 1.29 2.57
CA ASP A 194 -14.66 -0.08 2.08
C ASP A 194 -14.41 -0.18 0.56
N PHE A 195 -15.10 0.66 -0.23
CA PHE A 195 -14.90 0.71 -1.69
C PHE A 195 -13.47 1.16 -2.03
N GLY A 196 -12.92 2.09 -1.24
CA GLY A 196 -11.53 2.51 -1.37
C GLY A 196 -10.56 1.34 -1.25
N LEU A 197 -10.78 0.44 -0.27
CA LEU A 197 -9.92 -0.71 -0.03
C LEU A 197 -9.96 -1.69 -1.20
N ILE A 198 -11.14 -1.98 -1.75
CA ILE A 198 -11.26 -2.80 -2.97
C ILE A 198 -10.41 -2.20 -4.08
N VAL A 199 -10.57 -0.91 -4.36
CA VAL A 199 -9.85 -0.24 -5.45
C VAL A 199 -8.33 -0.33 -5.23
N VAL A 200 -7.84 -0.09 -4.01
CA VAL A 200 -6.42 -0.14 -3.70
C VAL A 200 -5.87 -1.57 -3.79
N PHE A 201 -6.58 -2.58 -3.28
CA PHE A 201 -6.15 -3.97 -3.39
C PHE A 201 -6.12 -4.46 -4.83
N VAL A 202 -7.16 -4.16 -5.62
CA VAL A 202 -7.21 -4.50 -7.05
C VAL A 202 -6.06 -3.83 -7.82
N ARG A 203 -5.81 -2.54 -7.56
CA ARG A 203 -4.67 -1.84 -8.18
C ARG A 203 -3.33 -2.45 -7.77
N THR A 204 -3.18 -2.85 -6.51
CA THR A 204 -1.96 -3.49 -6.01
C THR A 204 -1.74 -4.85 -6.66
N TYR A 205 -2.80 -5.65 -6.82
CA TYR A 205 -2.76 -6.92 -7.54
C TYR A 205 -2.30 -6.74 -8.99
N PHE A 206 -2.96 -5.86 -9.76
CA PHE A 206 -2.61 -5.65 -11.17
C PHE A 206 -1.24 -5.00 -11.35
N SER A 207 -0.85 -4.09 -10.47
CA SER A 207 0.49 -3.49 -10.45
C SER A 207 1.55 -4.57 -10.24
N THR A 208 1.35 -5.42 -9.23
CA THR A 208 2.24 -6.56 -8.95
C THR A 208 2.33 -7.51 -10.14
N LYS A 209 1.19 -7.96 -10.67
CA LYS A 209 1.14 -8.86 -11.83
C LYS A 209 1.84 -8.28 -13.05
N LYS A 210 1.63 -7.00 -13.35
CA LYS A 210 2.28 -6.30 -14.47
C LYS A 210 3.79 -6.28 -14.30
N GLN A 211 4.28 -5.93 -13.11
CA GLN A 211 5.71 -5.86 -12.85
C GLN A 211 6.36 -7.24 -12.94
N LEU A 212 5.75 -8.25 -12.30
CA LEU A 212 6.19 -9.64 -12.41
C LEU A 212 6.25 -10.12 -13.87
N SER A 213 5.25 -9.79 -14.69
CA SER A 213 5.26 -10.15 -16.12
C SER A 213 6.37 -9.43 -16.91
N ALA A 214 6.77 -8.23 -16.51
CA ALA A 214 7.84 -7.47 -17.18
C ALA A 214 9.23 -8.06 -16.94
N PHE A 215 9.42 -8.81 -15.84
CA PHE A 215 10.66 -9.58 -15.61
C PHE A 215 10.79 -10.81 -16.53
N GLY A 216 9.77 -11.14 -17.35
CA GLY A 216 9.78 -12.28 -18.25
C GLY A 216 9.36 -13.58 -17.57
N SER A 217 9.65 -14.73 -18.19
CA SER A 217 9.35 -16.01 -17.54
C SER A 217 10.16 -16.13 -16.24
N PRO A 218 9.56 -16.60 -15.13
CA PRO A 218 10.27 -16.82 -13.87
C PRO A 218 11.57 -17.60 -14.08
N ASP A 219 11.54 -18.59 -14.97
CA ASP A 219 12.70 -19.42 -15.33
C ASP A 219 13.86 -18.61 -15.93
N ARG A 220 13.58 -17.57 -16.72
CA ARG A 220 14.63 -16.72 -17.29
C ARG A 220 15.27 -15.83 -16.25
N HIS A 221 14.49 -15.29 -15.32
CA HIS A 221 15.03 -14.49 -14.22
C HIS A 221 15.84 -15.37 -13.27
N ASP A 222 15.33 -16.52 -12.88
CA ASP A 222 16.06 -17.48 -12.02
C ASP A 222 17.34 -17.94 -12.71
N LEU A 223 17.31 -18.17 -14.03
CA LEU A 223 18.50 -18.46 -14.83
C LEU A 223 19.47 -17.28 -14.88
N GLN A 224 19.00 -16.04 -15.01
CA GLN A 224 19.85 -14.85 -14.97
C GLN A 224 20.49 -14.65 -13.60
N LEU A 225 19.74 -14.89 -12.53
CA LEU A 225 20.25 -14.82 -11.16
C LEU A 225 21.28 -15.92 -10.91
N ALA A 226 21.00 -17.15 -11.36
CA ALA A 226 21.95 -18.26 -11.30
C ALA A 226 23.22 -17.97 -12.09
N LYS A 227 23.12 -17.36 -13.28
CA LYS A 227 24.27 -16.92 -14.08
C LYS A 227 25.06 -15.82 -13.40
N ALA A 228 24.38 -14.84 -12.79
CA ALA A 228 25.03 -13.76 -12.05
C ALA A 228 25.78 -14.30 -10.82
N GLN A 229 25.17 -15.24 -10.08
CA GLN A 229 25.82 -15.91 -8.96
C GLN A 229 27.01 -16.76 -9.42
N GLN A 230 26.86 -17.52 -10.50
CA GLN A 230 27.98 -18.29 -11.06
C GLN A 230 29.15 -17.38 -11.48
N ALA A 231 28.86 -16.23 -12.10
CA ALA A 231 29.88 -15.26 -12.47
C ALA A 231 30.58 -14.65 -11.24
N ALA A 232 29.85 -14.45 -10.15
CA ALA A 232 30.39 -14.00 -8.87
C ALA A 232 31.34 -15.01 -8.24
N ASP A 233 30.90 -16.27 -8.14
CA ASP A 233 31.66 -17.36 -7.55
C ASP A 233 32.97 -17.58 -8.35
N MET A 234 32.91 -17.45 -9.68
CA MET A 234 34.10 -17.48 -10.55
C MET A 234 35.08 -16.34 -10.26
N LEU A 235 34.59 -15.12 -10.04
CA LEU A 235 35.45 -13.97 -9.69
C LEU A 235 36.10 -14.15 -8.31
N GLU A 236 35.36 -14.67 -7.33
CA GLU A 236 35.91 -14.99 -6.00
C GLU A 236 37.02 -16.05 -6.11
N GLN A 237 36.81 -17.11 -6.91
CA GLN A 237 37.84 -18.12 -7.16
C GLN A 237 39.09 -17.54 -7.84
N GLN A 238 38.93 -16.63 -8.81
CA GLN A 238 40.06 -15.95 -9.46
C GLN A 238 40.85 -15.09 -8.47
N GLN A 239 40.17 -14.36 -7.57
CA GLN A 239 40.82 -13.57 -6.54
C GLN A 239 41.60 -14.46 -5.55
N LEU A 240 41.03 -15.60 -5.14
CA LEU A 240 41.71 -16.57 -4.28
C LEU A 240 42.94 -17.17 -4.96
N GLN A 241 42.88 -17.49 -6.26
CA GLN A 241 44.05 -17.98 -7.01
C GLN A 241 45.15 -16.92 -7.13
N GLN A 242 44.81 -15.65 -7.32
CA GLN A 242 45.78 -14.56 -7.35
C GLN A 242 46.45 -14.33 -5.99
N GLN A 243 45.73 -14.51 -4.88
CA GLN A 243 46.30 -14.44 -3.53
C GLN A 243 47.22 -15.62 -3.20
N LEU A 244 46.92 -16.81 -3.74
CA LEU A 244 47.74 -18.03 -3.53
C LEU A 244 49.02 -18.04 -4.38
N HIS A 245 49.07 -17.23 -5.44
CA HIS A 245 50.29 -16.96 -6.20
C HIS A 245 50.74 -15.50 -6.01
N PRO A 246 51.20 -15.12 -4.80
CA PRO A 246 51.88 -13.85 -4.63
C PRO A 246 53.20 -13.97 -5.38
N VAL A 247 53.19 -13.51 -6.63
CA VAL A 247 54.31 -13.07 -7.45
C VAL A 247 55.67 -13.38 -6.78
N ALA A 248 56.15 -14.60 -6.96
CA ALA A 248 57.51 -15.00 -6.63
C ALA A 248 58.52 -14.41 -7.64
N SER A 249 58.31 -13.17 -8.06
CA SER A 249 59.21 -12.42 -8.94
C SER A 249 59.78 -11.19 -8.24
N SER A 250 60.23 -11.38 -7.00
CA SER A 250 61.22 -10.51 -6.35
C SER A 250 62.59 -11.21 -6.28
N SER A 251 62.99 -11.92 -7.34
CA SER A 251 64.37 -12.37 -7.50
C SER A 251 65.13 -11.45 -8.46
N LEU A 252 65.98 -10.62 -7.85
CA LEU A 252 67.25 -10.07 -8.37
C LEU A 252 67.28 -9.46 -9.78
N GLN A 253 67.23 -8.13 -9.84
CA GLN A 253 68.19 -7.35 -10.65
C GLN A 253 68.68 -6.15 -9.85
N SER A 254 69.83 -6.33 -9.19
CA SER A 254 70.71 -5.23 -8.79
C SER A 254 71.50 -4.82 -10.03
N ALA A 255 71.19 -3.65 -10.59
CA ALA A 255 72.05 -3.00 -11.58
C ALA A 255 71.96 -1.49 -11.40
N THR A 256 73.02 -0.96 -10.81
CA THR A 256 73.48 0.42 -10.78
C THR A 256 73.31 1.12 -12.14
N MET A 257 72.76 2.35 -12.17
CA MET A 257 73.31 3.47 -12.96
C MET A 257 72.64 4.81 -12.59
N THR A 258 73.50 5.82 -12.51
CA THR A 258 73.27 7.24 -12.21
C THR A 258 72.61 8.02 -13.38
N PRO A 259 72.13 9.27 -13.17
CA PRO A 259 71.24 10.01 -14.09
C PRO A 259 72.03 10.86 -15.13
N PRO A 260 71.41 11.36 -16.23
CA PRO A 260 70.72 12.66 -16.17
C PRO A 260 69.53 12.90 -17.15
N ALA A 261 68.71 13.88 -16.77
CA ALA A 261 68.07 14.95 -17.56
C ALA A 261 67.19 14.69 -18.81
N SER A 262 66.14 15.53 -18.87
CA SER A 262 65.35 16.01 -20.01
C SER A 262 63.99 15.35 -20.29
N ALA A 263 62.97 16.07 -19.82
CA ALA A 263 61.82 16.57 -20.59
C ALA A 263 61.03 15.64 -21.53
N ALA A 264 59.78 15.47 -21.09
CA ALA A 264 58.54 15.68 -21.84
C ALA A 264 57.94 14.53 -22.68
N ALA A 265 56.64 14.34 -22.40
CA ALA A 265 55.57 13.69 -23.15
C ALA A 265 55.52 12.14 -23.12
N SER A 266 54.67 11.63 -22.21
CA SER A 266 53.95 10.37 -22.41
C SER A 266 52.44 10.66 -22.47
N PRO A 267 51.70 10.07 -23.44
CA PRO A 267 50.25 10.12 -23.46
C PRO A 267 49.70 9.11 -22.45
N ALA A 268 48.80 9.57 -21.58
CA ALA A 268 48.03 8.72 -20.71
C ALA A 268 46.92 8.04 -21.53
N ASP A 269 47.12 6.76 -21.87
CA ASP A 269 46.02 5.87 -22.28
C ASP A 269 46.04 4.62 -21.39
N GLY A 270 45.78 4.86 -20.10
CA GLY A 270 45.51 3.82 -19.12
C GLY A 270 44.02 3.52 -19.12
N ARG A 271 43.57 2.61 -20.00
CA ARG A 271 42.25 1.98 -19.88
C ARG A 271 42.22 1.15 -18.59
N HIS A 272 41.89 1.80 -17.48
CA HIS A 272 41.60 1.13 -16.24
C HIS A 272 40.41 0.20 -16.47
N HIS A 273 40.65 -1.11 -16.32
CA HIS A 273 39.59 -2.11 -16.38
C HIS A 273 38.55 -1.74 -15.31
N PRO A 274 37.26 -1.54 -15.65
CA PRO A 274 36.25 -0.98 -14.75
C PRO A 274 35.89 -1.87 -13.54
N LEU A 275 36.64 -2.96 -13.31
CA LEU A 275 36.36 -4.00 -12.32
C LEU A 275 37.43 -4.10 -11.21
N HIS A 276 38.47 -3.24 -11.21
CA HIS A 276 39.49 -3.22 -10.14
C HIS A 276 38.98 -2.69 -8.79
N HIS A 277 37.71 -2.27 -8.70
CA HIS A 277 37.09 -1.75 -7.47
C HIS A 277 36.11 -2.74 -6.82
N LEU A 278 36.03 -3.98 -7.28
CA LEU A 278 35.19 -4.99 -6.62
C LEU A 278 35.82 -5.37 -5.26
N HIS A 279 35.16 -5.01 -4.17
CA HIS A 279 35.64 -5.29 -2.83
C HIS A 279 35.61 -6.80 -2.58
N PRO A 280 36.65 -7.42 -1.96
CA PRO A 280 36.72 -8.87 -1.69
C PRO A 280 35.65 -9.41 -0.72
N ASN A 281 34.67 -8.59 -0.34
CA ASN A 281 33.62 -8.89 0.63
C ASN A 281 32.23 -8.85 -0.02
N TRP A 282 32.09 -9.04 -1.33
CA TRP A 282 30.79 -9.04 -2.00
C TRP A 282 30.36 -10.48 -2.29
N LYS A 283 29.28 -10.94 -1.63
CA LYS A 283 28.87 -12.36 -1.67
C LYS A 283 27.63 -12.64 -2.53
N LYS A 284 26.82 -11.65 -2.88
CA LYS A 284 25.53 -11.85 -3.58
C LYS A 284 25.13 -10.70 -4.49
N PHE A 285 24.41 -11.03 -5.55
CA PHE A 285 24.00 -10.11 -6.62
C PHE A 285 22.46 -10.14 -6.75
N VAL A 286 21.84 -8.97 -6.91
CA VAL A 286 20.41 -8.88 -7.21
C VAL A 286 20.20 -8.14 -8.52
N ALA A 287 19.43 -8.74 -9.42
CA ALA A 287 19.04 -8.10 -10.66
C ALA A 287 18.07 -6.93 -10.34
N ARG A 288 18.39 -5.73 -10.84
CA ARG A 288 17.45 -4.62 -10.81
C ARG A 288 16.44 -4.81 -11.94
N ALA A 289 15.18 -4.46 -11.69
CA ALA A 289 14.21 -4.32 -12.77
C ALA A 289 14.80 -3.40 -13.85
N PRO A 290 14.63 -3.71 -15.14
CA PRO A 290 14.88 -2.70 -16.16
C PRO A 290 14.03 -1.48 -15.80
N SER A 291 14.68 -0.31 -15.71
CA SER A 291 13.94 0.95 -15.54
C SER A 291 12.85 0.97 -16.61
N PRO A 292 11.58 1.29 -16.25
CA PRO A 292 10.53 1.42 -17.24
C PRO A 292 11.07 2.33 -18.34
N ALA A 293 11.03 1.84 -19.59
CA ALA A 293 11.58 2.57 -20.74
C ALA A 293 11.11 4.01 -20.61
N GLY A 294 12.05 4.92 -20.32
CA GLY A 294 11.74 6.32 -20.30
C GLY A 294 11.17 6.62 -21.66
N ASN A 295 9.99 7.24 -21.72
CA ASN A 295 9.55 7.87 -22.95
C ASN A 295 10.58 8.97 -23.25
N GLY A 296 11.68 8.60 -23.90
CA GLY A 296 12.57 9.52 -24.57
C GLY A 296 11.75 10.08 -25.71
N SER A 297 11.07 11.20 -25.43
CA SER A 297 10.67 12.11 -26.48
C SER A 297 11.95 12.64 -27.10
N ASP A 298 12.28 12.12 -28.28
CA ASP A 298 13.12 12.80 -29.27
C ASP A 298 12.44 14.13 -29.63
N ASP A 299 12.59 15.13 -28.78
CA ASP A 299 12.20 16.53 -29.02
C ASP A 299 13.47 17.36 -29.30
N SER A 300 14.28 16.89 -30.25
CA SER A 300 15.39 17.64 -30.82
C SER A 300 15.07 18.03 -32.25
N ASP A 301 13.99 18.77 -32.46
CA ASP A 301 13.69 19.48 -33.72
C ASP A 301 12.60 20.55 -33.50
N ALA A 302 12.93 21.63 -32.78
CA ALA A 302 12.11 22.85 -32.77
C ALA A 302 12.93 24.08 -32.31
N GLU A 303 14.01 24.40 -33.03
CA GLU A 303 14.55 25.76 -33.06
C GLU A 303 13.91 26.54 -34.23
N ASN A 304 13.53 27.80 -33.94
CA ASN A 304 13.02 28.86 -34.83
C ASN A 304 11.51 29.09 -34.88
N ALA A 305 11.02 29.89 -33.92
CA ALA A 305 10.17 31.05 -34.22
C ALA A 305 10.15 32.00 -33.01
N SER A 306 10.88 33.10 -33.15
CA SER A 306 10.91 34.25 -32.24
C SER A 306 9.76 35.21 -32.54
N ALA A 307 9.04 35.66 -31.49
CA ALA A 307 8.43 36.99 -31.44
C ALA A 307 7.91 37.34 -30.03
N GLY A 308 8.52 38.34 -29.39
CA GLY A 308 7.77 39.42 -28.72
C GLY A 308 7.52 39.39 -27.20
N LEU A 309 8.40 40.10 -26.45
CA LEU A 309 8.10 40.96 -25.27
C LEU A 309 7.83 40.29 -23.89
N PRO A 310 7.96 41.02 -22.76
CA PRO A 310 9.18 41.69 -22.31
C PRO A 310 9.59 41.28 -20.88
N SER A 311 10.86 41.51 -20.60
CA SER A 311 11.56 41.37 -19.33
C SER A 311 10.97 42.18 -18.17
N SER A 312 10.68 41.54 -17.05
CA SER A 312 10.90 42.12 -15.72
C SER A 312 11.03 41.01 -14.67
N PHE A 313 11.82 41.29 -13.63
CA PHE A 313 12.11 40.45 -12.45
C PHE A 313 13.14 39.32 -12.61
N ARG A 314 14.41 39.73 -12.66
CA ARG A 314 15.52 38.89 -12.20
C ARG A 314 16.49 39.76 -11.38
N HIS A 315 16.34 39.76 -10.06
CA HIS A 315 17.45 40.02 -9.13
C HIS A 315 17.16 39.47 -7.73
N HIS A 316 18.25 38.99 -7.12
CA HIS A 316 18.43 38.54 -5.73
C HIS A 316 17.89 37.17 -5.31
N GLN A 317 18.76 36.15 -5.36
CA GLN A 317 19.18 35.47 -4.12
C GLN A 317 20.43 34.61 -4.33
N GLU A 318 21.60 35.21 -4.12
CA GLU A 318 22.83 34.52 -3.76
C GLU A 318 23.34 35.10 -2.44
N ARG A 319 24.00 34.25 -1.64
CA ARG A 319 24.64 34.47 -0.31
C ARG A 319 23.73 34.42 0.93
N ARG A 320 23.83 33.30 1.64
CA ARG A 320 24.43 33.27 3.00
C ARG A 320 24.76 31.83 3.43
N GLN A 321 26.03 31.46 3.32
CA GLN A 321 26.68 30.58 4.29
C GLN A 321 27.03 31.46 5.50
N GLN A 322 26.72 31.00 6.72
CA GLN A 322 27.51 31.34 7.90
C GLN A 322 27.35 30.29 8.99
N HIS A 323 28.51 29.93 9.54
CA HIS A 323 28.79 28.97 10.59
C HIS A 323 28.09 29.28 11.92
N THR A 324 27.76 28.23 12.67
CA THR A 324 27.94 28.23 14.13
C THR A 324 28.40 26.85 14.60
N ASN A 325 29.58 26.82 15.22
CA ASN A 325 30.06 25.75 16.08
C ASN A 325 29.31 25.79 17.42
N SER A 326 28.90 24.64 17.94
CA SER A 326 28.77 24.43 19.37
C SER A 326 28.92 22.94 19.70
N THR A 327 29.97 22.65 20.44
CA THR A 327 30.33 21.37 21.04
C THR A 327 29.61 21.23 22.40
N LEU A 328 28.98 20.08 22.67
CA LEU A 328 29.03 19.32 23.94
C LEU A 328 28.14 18.05 23.86
N THR A 329 28.65 16.98 24.46
CA THR A 329 28.38 15.53 24.39
C THR A 329 27.30 15.03 25.39
N PRO A 330 27.11 13.71 25.63
CA PRO A 330 26.77 12.62 24.71
C PRO A 330 25.50 11.86 25.19
N GLU A 331 24.64 11.41 24.29
CA GLU A 331 23.69 10.34 24.64
C GLU A 331 23.55 9.36 23.48
N SER A 332 23.84 8.11 23.79
CA SER A 332 23.96 6.99 22.87
C SER A 332 22.59 6.59 22.30
N ALA A 333 22.35 6.95 21.05
CA ALA A 333 21.37 6.29 20.21
C ALA A 333 22.11 5.69 19.00
N HIS A 334 22.19 4.36 18.95
CA HIS A 334 22.61 3.63 17.76
C HIS A 334 21.61 3.89 16.63
N SER A 335 21.86 4.93 15.83
CA SER A 335 21.32 5.04 14.48
C SER A 335 22.31 4.38 13.53
N SER A 336 21.93 3.26 12.95
CA SER A 336 22.65 2.66 11.83
C SER A 336 22.46 3.55 10.60
N ARG A 337 23.38 4.50 10.41
CA ARG A 337 23.61 5.14 9.12
C ARG A 337 24.05 4.05 8.13
N LEU A 338 23.10 3.49 7.39
CA LEU A 338 23.37 2.74 6.15
C LEU A 338 23.85 3.73 5.08
N GLY A 339 25.11 4.16 5.21
CA GLY A 339 25.86 4.89 4.19
C GLY A 339 26.64 3.93 3.29
N GLY A 340 26.01 2.84 2.83
CA GLY A 340 26.60 1.93 1.85
C GLY A 340 26.23 2.40 0.46
N GLY A 341 27.17 2.97 -0.29
CA GLY A 341 26.97 3.26 -1.71
C GLY A 341 26.68 1.97 -2.47
N GLU A 342 25.49 1.86 -3.06
CA GLU A 342 25.17 0.78 -4.00
C GLU A 342 26.20 0.81 -5.12
N THR A 343 26.98 -0.26 -5.27
CA THR A 343 27.86 -0.37 -6.44
C THR A 343 27.10 -1.09 -7.54
N VAL A 344 26.71 -0.32 -8.56
CA VAL A 344 26.08 -0.84 -9.77
C VAL A 344 27.18 -1.33 -10.69
N ILE A 345 27.25 -2.63 -10.91
CA ILE A 345 28.14 -3.25 -11.89
C ILE A 345 27.35 -3.38 -13.19
N GLU A 346 27.72 -2.62 -14.22
CA GLU A 346 27.20 -2.88 -15.56
C GLU A 346 27.95 -4.08 -16.16
N VAL A 347 27.27 -5.21 -16.27
CA VAL A 347 27.75 -6.36 -17.03
C VAL A 347 27.30 -6.18 -18.47
N VAL A 348 28.24 -5.91 -19.37
CA VAL A 348 27.98 -5.83 -20.80
C VAL A 348 28.14 -7.21 -21.40
N ASN A 349 27.07 -7.77 -21.95
CA ASN A 349 27.16 -9.03 -22.68
C ASN A 349 27.95 -8.80 -23.98
N PRO A 350 29.09 -9.48 -24.20
CA PRO A 350 29.97 -9.22 -25.34
C PRO A 350 29.37 -9.62 -26.69
N SER A 351 28.37 -10.51 -26.72
CA SER A 351 27.74 -10.95 -27.98
C SER A 351 26.50 -10.17 -28.37
N THR A 352 25.82 -9.54 -27.40
CA THR A 352 24.56 -8.83 -27.65
C THR A 352 24.64 -7.33 -27.35
N HIS A 353 25.73 -6.86 -26.75
CA HIS A 353 25.87 -5.52 -26.17
C HIS A 353 24.78 -5.14 -25.15
N ALA A 354 23.96 -6.10 -24.70
CA ALA A 354 22.95 -5.85 -23.70
C ALA A 354 23.64 -5.51 -22.37
N LYS A 355 23.34 -4.32 -21.85
CA LYS A 355 23.80 -3.88 -20.53
C LYS A 355 22.86 -4.44 -19.47
N VAL A 356 23.40 -5.27 -18.58
CA VAL A 356 22.70 -5.69 -17.36
C VAL A 356 23.37 -4.99 -16.19
N SER A 357 22.69 -4.00 -15.62
CA SER A 357 23.11 -3.37 -14.36
C SER A 357 22.78 -4.30 -13.20
N VAL A 358 23.81 -4.91 -12.63
CA VAL A 358 23.73 -5.79 -11.47
C VAL A 358 24.17 -5.00 -10.25
N VAL A 359 23.32 -4.89 -9.24
CA VAL A 359 23.69 -4.22 -7.99
C VAL A 359 24.31 -5.27 -7.08
N ALA A 360 25.58 -5.08 -6.72
CA ALA A 360 26.22 -5.89 -5.69
C ALA A 360 25.63 -5.46 -4.34
N LEU A 361 24.85 -6.35 -3.72
CA LEU A 361 24.35 -6.10 -2.37
C LEU A 361 25.44 -6.52 -1.39
N ASN A 362 25.70 -5.66 -0.42
CA ASN A 362 26.66 -5.91 0.65
C ASN A 362 26.31 -7.21 1.40
N ASN A 363 27.33 -7.78 2.03
CA ASN A 363 27.55 -9.09 2.64
C ASN A 363 26.45 -9.80 3.47
N ASP A 364 25.19 -9.39 3.42
CA ASP A 364 24.12 -10.06 4.15
C ASP A 364 23.80 -11.42 3.51
N SER A 365 24.20 -12.47 4.22
CA SER A 365 24.10 -13.87 3.81
C SER A 365 22.67 -14.37 3.62
N GLN A 366 21.64 -13.55 3.86
CA GLN A 366 20.23 -13.96 3.90
C GLN A 366 19.41 -13.75 2.62
N ILE A 367 19.97 -13.24 1.52
CA ILE A 367 19.18 -13.09 0.30
C ILE A 367 19.12 -14.45 -0.42
N TRP A 368 18.03 -15.18 -0.21
CA TRP A 368 17.72 -16.45 -0.89
C TRP A 368 17.11 -16.15 -2.28
N GLY A 369 17.31 -17.06 -3.23
CA GLY A 369 16.72 -16.98 -4.57
C GLY A 369 15.23 -16.64 -4.49
N VAL A 370 14.88 -15.45 -4.97
CA VAL A 370 13.51 -14.93 -4.96
C VAL A 370 12.73 -15.68 -6.02
N GLN A 371 12.22 -16.86 -5.68
CA GLN A 371 11.21 -17.50 -6.52
C GLN A 371 9.93 -16.71 -6.32
N TRP A 372 9.56 -15.96 -7.36
CA TRP A 372 8.40 -15.10 -7.40
C TRP A 372 7.14 -15.90 -7.10
N LYS A 373 6.65 -15.80 -5.88
CA LYS A 373 5.38 -16.42 -5.54
C LYS A 373 4.24 -15.70 -6.25
N ASN A 374 3.22 -16.48 -6.52
CA ASN A 374 2.04 -16.10 -7.27
C ASN A 374 1.37 -14.85 -6.65
N PRO A 375 1.18 -13.74 -7.39
CA PRO A 375 0.47 -12.55 -6.92
C PRO A 375 -0.99 -12.86 -6.52
N GLU A 376 -1.49 -14.06 -6.86
CA GLU A 376 -2.79 -14.58 -6.43
C GLU A 376 -3.04 -14.51 -4.91
N GLN A 377 -2.01 -14.47 -4.04
CA GLN A 377 -2.27 -14.26 -2.61
C GLN A 377 -2.96 -12.92 -2.31
N LEU A 378 -2.73 -11.89 -3.14
CA LEU A 378 -3.40 -10.60 -3.03
C LEU A 378 -4.89 -10.68 -3.39
N LEU A 379 -5.31 -11.73 -4.13
CA LEU A 379 -6.73 -11.95 -4.40
C LEU A 379 -7.50 -12.28 -3.11
N LEU A 380 -6.85 -12.78 -2.06
CA LEU A 380 -7.48 -12.97 -0.75
C LEU A 380 -7.93 -11.62 -0.16
N LEU A 381 -7.09 -10.58 -0.25
CA LEU A 381 -7.42 -9.23 0.21
C LEU A 381 -8.55 -8.62 -0.63
N VAL A 382 -8.49 -8.80 -1.96
CA VAL A 382 -9.54 -8.34 -2.88
C VAL A 382 -10.87 -9.02 -2.56
N ALA A 383 -10.88 -10.35 -2.43
CA ALA A 383 -12.07 -11.13 -2.11
C ALA A 383 -12.64 -10.74 -0.74
N ALA A 384 -11.80 -10.63 0.29
CA ALA A 384 -12.21 -10.19 1.63
C ALA A 384 -12.90 -8.82 1.59
N ALA A 385 -12.29 -7.83 0.93
CA ALA A 385 -12.88 -6.51 0.80
C ALA A 385 -14.21 -6.50 -0.01
N ILE A 386 -14.32 -7.34 -1.05
CA ILE A 386 -15.56 -7.48 -1.83
C ILE A 386 -16.69 -8.05 -0.98
N PHE A 387 -16.47 -9.16 -0.27
CA PHE A 387 -17.49 -9.74 0.60
C PHE A 387 -17.92 -8.75 1.69
N HIS A 388 -16.96 -8.04 2.28
CA HIS A 388 -17.22 -7.02 3.29
C HIS A 388 -18.14 -5.90 2.74
N VAL A 389 -17.78 -5.30 1.60
CA VAL A 389 -18.60 -4.29 0.90
C VAL A 389 -19.99 -4.81 0.54
N ILE A 390 -20.10 -6.05 0.04
CA ILE A 390 -21.41 -6.62 -0.34
C ILE A 390 -22.34 -6.65 0.87
N GLY A 391 -21.86 -7.14 2.03
CA GLY A 391 -22.64 -7.14 3.26
C GLY A 391 -23.07 -5.74 3.66
N ASN A 392 -22.13 -4.79 3.70
CA ASN A 392 -22.39 -3.39 4.02
C ASN A 392 -23.41 -2.74 3.07
N CYS A 393 -23.32 -3.02 1.77
CA CYS A 393 -24.26 -2.51 0.78
C CYS A 393 -25.65 -3.11 0.98
N VAL A 394 -25.75 -4.42 1.14
CA VAL A 394 -27.02 -5.14 1.31
C VAL A 394 -27.76 -4.64 2.56
N THR A 395 -27.09 -4.56 3.73
CA THR A 395 -27.72 -4.02 4.95
C THR A 395 -28.04 -2.53 4.85
N THR A 396 -27.28 -1.76 4.06
CA THR A 396 -27.59 -0.33 3.85
C THR A 396 -28.81 -0.15 2.94
N ILE A 397 -28.96 -0.97 1.91
CA ILE A 397 -30.09 -0.89 0.96
C ILE A 397 -31.39 -1.40 1.61
N TRP A 398 -31.31 -2.51 2.35
CA TRP A 398 -32.48 -3.15 2.96
C TRP A 398 -32.36 -3.17 4.48
N ILE A 399 -32.25 -1.99 5.09
CA ILE A 399 -32.00 -1.80 6.53
C ILE A 399 -33.06 -2.42 7.45
N THR A 400 -34.27 -2.64 6.94
CA THR A 400 -35.40 -3.24 7.67
C THR A 400 -35.58 -4.73 7.38
N ASN A 401 -34.69 -5.34 6.58
CA ASN A 401 -34.83 -6.72 6.15
C ASN A 401 -33.87 -7.65 6.93
N LEU A 402 -34.41 -8.66 7.59
CA LEU A 402 -33.62 -9.62 8.36
C LEU A 402 -32.61 -10.37 7.48
N TYR A 403 -32.99 -10.80 6.28
CA TYR A 403 -32.06 -11.50 5.38
C TYR A 403 -30.91 -10.60 4.94
N ALA A 404 -31.14 -9.30 4.81
CA ALA A 404 -30.07 -8.35 4.54
C ALA A 404 -29.09 -8.26 5.74
N MET A 405 -29.62 -8.28 6.96
CA MET A 405 -28.81 -8.39 8.18
C MET A 405 -28.04 -9.71 8.24
N ALA A 406 -28.66 -10.83 7.87
CA ALA A 406 -28.02 -12.13 7.81
C ALA A 406 -26.87 -12.16 6.78
N VAL A 407 -27.09 -11.61 5.59
CA VAL A 407 -26.06 -11.47 4.54
C VAL A 407 -24.90 -10.63 5.05
N PHE A 408 -25.17 -9.53 5.75
CA PHE A 408 -24.13 -8.70 6.38
C PHE A 408 -23.32 -9.51 7.41
N GLN A 409 -23.96 -10.22 8.33
CA GLN A 409 -23.24 -11.03 9.33
C GLN A 409 -22.43 -12.17 8.70
N ILE A 410 -23.00 -12.85 7.69
CA ILE A 410 -22.31 -13.91 6.94
C ILE A 410 -21.12 -13.33 6.18
N SER A 411 -21.25 -12.14 5.59
CA SER A 411 -20.15 -11.54 4.85
C SER A 411 -18.96 -11.20 5.77
N TYR A 412 -19.22 -10.79 7.01
CA TYR A 412 -18.18 -10.63 8.04
C TYR A 412 -17.57 -11.99 8.39
N GLY A 413 -18.40 -13.02 8.53
CA GLY A 413 -17.96 -14.40 8.73
C GLY A 413 -17.08 -14.97 7.62
N VAL A 414 -17.12 -14.41 6.40
CA VAL A 414 -16.24 -14.79 5.27
C VAL A 414 -15.02 -13.87 5.17
N SER A 415 -15.22 -12.56 5.30
CA SER A 415 -14.19 -11.54 5.02
C SER A 415 -13.02 -11.63 5.99
N PHE A 416 -13.29 -11.73 7.29
CA PHE A 416 -12.21 -11.73 8.30
C PHE A 416 -11.39 -13.01 8.31
N PRO A 417 -11.98 -14.21 8.13
CA PRO A 417 -11.18 -15.41 7.86
C PRO A 417 -10.30 -15.31 6.61
N LEU A 418 -10.74 -14.64 5.54
CA LEU A 418 -9.90 -14.41 4.36
C LEU A 418 -8.72 -13.47 4.66
N TYR A 419 -8.94 -12.39 5.42
CA TYR A 419 -7.85 -11.53 5.91
C TYR A 419 -6.86 -12.31 6.81
N ALA A 420 -7.37 -13.12 7.73
CA ALA A 420 -6.52 -13.96 8.58
C ALA A 420 -5.74 -15.00 7.76
N TYR A 421 -6.35 -15.58 6.73
CA TYR A 421 -5.69 -16.51 5.82
C TYR A 421 -4.62 -15.82 4.97
N TYR A 422 -4.86 -14.59 4.51
CA TYR A 422 -3.81 -13.78 3.90
C TYR A 422 -2.62 -13.60 4.85
N LEU A 423 -2.86 -13.22 6.11
CA LEU A 423 -1.79 -13.07 7.11
C LEU A 423 -1.02 -14.38 7.33
N TYR A 424 -1.72 -15.52 7.35
CA TYR A 424 -1.07 -16.82 7.42
C TYR A 424 -0.16 -17.07 6.22
N VAL A 425 -0.69 -16.92 5.00
CA VAL A 425 0.06 -17.16 3.77
C VAL A 425 1.27 -16.22 3.66
N ASP A 426 1.11 -14.94 4.01
CA ASP A 426 2.19 -13.94 3.93
C ASP A 426 3.29 -14.22 4.95
N ASN A 427 2.94 -14.51 6.22
CA ASN A 427 3.93 -14.74 7.27
C ASN A 427 4.55 -16.14 7.23
N HIS A 428 3.92 -17.14 6.60
CA HIS A 428 4.41 -18.53 6.58
C HIS A 428 4.83 -19.01 5.20
N ALA A 429 4.80 -18.14 4.18
CA ALA A 429 5.44 -18.46 2.92
C ALA A 429 6.92 -18.78 3.18
N LEU A 430 7.40 -19.91 2.65
CA LEU A 430 8.81 -20.31 2.75
C LEU A 430 9.75 -19.41 1.92
N ARG A 431 9.19 -18.47 1.15
CA ARG A 431 9.92 -17.64 0.19
C ARG A 431 9.32 -16.23 0.17
N GLN A 432 10.18 -15.23 -0.02
CA GLN A 432 9.76 -13.83 -0.07
C GLN A 432 9.00 -13.56 -1.37
N THR A 433 7.81 -12.99 -1.24
CA THR A 433 7.08 -12.42 -2.38
C THR A 433 7.39 -10.93 -2.46
N LYS A 434 7.44 -10.36 -3.66
CA LYS A 434 7.50 -8.90 -3.85
C LYS A 434 6.15 -8.38 -4.29
N VAL A 435 5.60 -7.45 -3.53
CA VAL A 435 4.35 -6.76 -3.84
C VAL A 435 4.67 -5.36 -4.34
N TYR A 436 4.25 -5.04 -5.56
CA TYR A 436 4.54 -3.75 -6.16
C TYR A 436 3.37 -2.79 -5.96
N LEU A 437 3.55 -1.83 -5.07
CA LEU A 437 2.54 -0.82 -4.80
C LEU A 437 2.38 0.08 -6.04
N PRO A 438 1.14 0.39 -6.44
CA PRO A 438 0.90 1.17 -7.64
C PRO A 438 1.47 2.57 -7.48
N ASP A 439 1.91 3.19 -8.58
CA ASP A 439 2.35 4.58 -8.54
C ASP A 439 1.16 5.52 -8.26
N PHE A 440 1.18 6.15 -7.09
CA PHE A 440 0.18 7.09 -6.61
C PHE A 440 0.50 8.55 -7.01
N LYS A 441 1.58 8.84 -7.75
CA LYS A 441 1.90 10.22 -8.20
C LYS A 441 0.86 10.82 -9.12
N SER A 442 0.15 9.99 -9.89
CA SER A 442 -0.93 10.49 -10.72
C SER A 442 -2.08 10.88 -9.80
N LYS A 443 -2.12 12.18 -9.42
CA LYS A 443 -3.23 12.83 -8.70
C LYS A 443 -4.58 12.38 -9.24
N VAL A 444 -4.63 12.14 -10.55
CA VAL A 444 -5.81 11.73 -11.31
C VAL A 444 -6.24 10.31 -10.98
N LYS A 445 -5.32 9.33 -10.88
CA LYS A 445 -5.69 7.96 -10.50
C LYS A 445 -6.20 7.87 -9.06
N ASN A 446 -5.66 8.67 -8.16
CA ASN A 446 -6.11 8.70 -6.77
C ASN A 446 -7.46 9.39 -6.67
N LEU A 447 -7.62 10.49 -7.42
CA LEU A 447 -8.90 11.15 -7.57
C LEU A 447 -9.95 10.21 -8.16
N THR A 448 -9.64 9.45 -9.21
CA THR A 448 -10.57 8.46 -9.78
C THR A 448 -10.96 7.40 -8.78
N GLY A 449 -9.99 6.81 -8.07
CA GLY A 449 -10.29 5.79 -7.06
C GLY A 449 -11.17 6.32 -5.94
N PHE A 450 -10.85 7.52 -5.44
CA PHE A 450 -11.65 8.22 -4.44
C PHE A 450 -13.05 8.57 -4.96
N SER A 451 -13.16 9.09 -6.19
CA SER A 451 -14.43 9.38 -6.84
C SER A 451 -15.27 8.13 -7.01
N LEU A 452 -14.70 7.01 -7.42
CA LEU A 452 -15.43 5.74 -7.55
C LEU A 452 -15.92 5.23 -6.21
N ALA A 453 -15.11 5.33 -5.16
CA ALA A 453 -15.52 4.96 -3.81
C ALA A 453 -16.66 5.84 -3.31
N LEU A 454 -16.53 7.15 -3.50
CA LEU A 454 -17.56 8.14 -3.18
C LEU A 454 -18.86 7.87 -3.95
N ILE A 455 -18.76 7.63 -5.25
CA ILE A 455 -19.90 7.32 -6.13
C ILE A 455 -20.62 6.06 -5.66
N GLY A 456 -19.87 4.99 -5.40
CA GLY A 456 -20.40 3.72 -4.92
C GLY A 456 -21.13 3.89 -3.59
N ALA A 457 -20.50 4.53 -2.61
CA ALA A 457 -21.09 4.77 -1.30
C ALA A 457 -22.37 5.62 -1.40
N THR A 458 -22.34 6.72 -2.15
CA THR A 458 -23.49 7.62 -2.32
C THR A 458 -24.66 6.92 -3.03
N ALA A 459 -24.39 6.14 -4.07
CA ALA A 459 -25.42 5.38 -4.77
C ALA A 459 -26.09 4.35 -3.85
N THR A 460 -25.31 3.61 -3.08
CA THR A 460 -25.80 2.61 -2.12
C THR A 460 -26.68 3.24 -1.04
N VAL A 461 -26.23 4.33 -0.44
CA VAL A 461 -27.00 5.07 0.59
C VAL A 461 -28.32 5.59 0.02
N ARG A 462 -28.30 6.15 -1.19
CA ARG A 462 -29.52 6.62 -1.86
C ARG A 462 -30.51 5.48 -2.07
N ALA A 463 -30.04 4.34 -2.57
CA ALA A 463 -30.88 3.16 -2.76
C ALA A 463 -31.52 2.72 -1.44
N GLY A 464 -30.75 2.72 -0.34
CA GLY A 464 -31.28 2.42 0.99
C GLY A 464 -32.37 3.38 1.46
N LEU A 465 -32.15 4.68 1.30
CA LEU A 465 -33.16 5.68 1.65
C LEU A 465 -34.42 5.58 0.79
N TYR A 466 -34.26 5.33 -0.51
CA TYR A 466 -35.39 5.12 -1.42
C TYR A 466 -36.23 3.91 -0.99
N VAL A 467 -35.60 2.78 -0.69
CA VAL A 467 -36.30 1.58 -0.21
C VAL A 467 -36.96 1.84 1.15
N ALA A 468 -36.28 2.48 2.09
CA ALA A 468 -36.82 2.77 3.41
C ALA A 468 -38.05 3.70 3.35
N THR A 469 -38.01 4.73 2.52
CA THR A 469 -39.11 5.71 2.37
C THR A 469 -40.33 5.14 1.65
N GLN A 470 -40.13 4.27 0.65
CA GLN A 470 -41.24 3.56 -0.02
C GLN A 470 -42.03 2.70 0.96
N THR A 471 -41.34 1.91 1.79
CA THR A 471 -41.98 1.06 2.81
C THR A 471 -42.80 1.89 3.80
N ALA A 472 -42.29 3.05 4.24
CA ALA A 472 -43.03 3.95 5.12
C ALA A 472 -44.30 4.52 4.48
N SER A 473 -44.25 4.89 3.20
CA SER A 473 -45.37 5.52 2.49
C SER A 473 -46.55 4.59 2.19
N GLN A 474 -46.30 3.28 2.06
CA GLN A 474 -47.32 2.32 1.64
C GLN A 474 -48.19 1.79 2.79
N GLY A 475 -47.90 2.16 4.05
CA GLY A 475 -48.64 1.64 5.20
C GLY A 475 -48.68 0.11 5.27
N LEU A 476 -47.74 -0.57 4.59
CA LEU A 476 -47.61 -2.02 4.52
C LEU A 476 -46.83 -2.58 5.72
N LEU A 477 -46.85 -1.86 6.84
CA LEU A 477 -46.28 -2.25 8.14
C LEU A 477 -47.41 -2.42 9.16
#